data_AF-A0A7S4SZW6-F1
#
_entry.id   AF-A0A7S4SZW6-F1
#
_cell.length_a   1.000
_cell.length_b   1.000
_cell.length_c   1.000
_cell.angle_alpha   90.00
_cell.angle_beta   90.00
_cell.angle_gamma   90.00
#
_symmetry.space_group_name_H-M   'P 1'
#
loop_
_entity.id
_entity.type
_entity.pdbx_description
1 polymer ?
#
loop_
_entity_poly.entity_id
_entity_poly.type
_entity_poly.pdbx_seq_one_letter_code
_entity_poly.pdbx_strand_id
1 'polypeptide(L)'
;AQASLAQAAFFHFSVPGLPHCECTAMGLQFPETSVIVAGGVGGPLVYFSVTPFRNACTLGATSPSASMMSLYRQVFSGGLARGWTGGIYPSMFACPTFISLGPAYHAFKDLFGVPGAVVLASCTESMILFGAETCNAQMAKNEKAPGTFKSIHPSYKPFGPGLGIHIGRNILATAGLRVFCMPCTWVLEKAAGTSNHLTTLGGDFSGNVFSACLTAPVHQLYGFTVTTPELRELSGAEKRRRMVQFMKEQYLVTEGGRTRLSSTVPRDLCMRAAYVATLYTMYSTVERTLIRIWPKA
;
A
#
# COMPACT_ATOMS: atom_id res chain seq x y z
N ALA A 1 -4.64 -32.46 22.73
CA ALA A 1 -5.48 -31.25 22.91
C ALA A 1 -4.56 -30.05 23.13
N GLN A 2 -3.77 -29.73 22.10
CA GLN A 2 -2.56 -28.92 22.17
C GLN A 2 -2.82 -27.47 21.77
N ALA A 3 -2.17 -26.58 22.51
CA ALA A 3 -2.24 -25.14 22.43
C ALA A 3 -1.95 -24.58 21.02
N SER A 4 -2.73 -23.55 20.71
CA SER A 4 -2.67 -22.59 19.60
C SER A 4 -1.31 -21.86 19.51
N LEU A 5 -0.26 -22.57 19.12
CA LEU A 5 1.09 -22.05 18.91
C LEU A 5 1.38 -21.91 17.41
N ALA A 6 0.93 -20.78 16.87
CA ALA A 6 1.29 -20.14 15.59
C ALA A 6 0.39 -18.90 15.36
N GLN A 7 0.34 -17.97 16.32
CA GLN A 7 -0.52 -16.77 16.22
C GLN A 7 0.18 -15.65 15.45
N ALA A 8 -0.23 -15.52 14.18
CA ALA A 8 0.10 -14.49 13.18
C ALA A 8 0.56 -13.12 13.73
N ALA A 9 1.86 -12.84 13.63
CA ALA A 9 2.49 -11.63 14.14
C ALA A 9 2.16 -10.33 13.39
N PHE A 10 1.40 -10.35 12.29
CA PHE A 10 0.90 -9.12 11.65
C PHE A 10 -0.60 -8.84 11.81
N PHE A 11 -1.41 -9.87 12.09
CA PHE A 11 -2.87 -9.80 12.02
C PHE A 11 -3.61 -10.21 13.29
N HIS A 12 -2.93 -10.58 14.38
CA HIS A 12 -3.63 -10.88 15.63
C HIS A 12 -4.05 -9.60 16.36
N PHE A 13 -5.29 -9.18 16.15
CA PHE A 13 -5.98 -8.24 17.02
C PHE A 13 -6.47 -8.99 18.26
N SER A 14 -5.81 -8.83 19.40
CA SER A 14 -6.42 -9.17 20.69
C SER A 14 -7.59 -8.23 20.95
N VAL A 15 -8.78 -8.80 21.11
CA VAL A 15 -10.01 -8.11 21.52
C VAL A 15 -9.88 -7.66 22.98
N PRO A 16 -10.08 -6.38 23.33
CA PRO A 16 -10.14 -5.97 24.71
C PRO A 16 -11.56 -6.11 25.24
N GLY A 17 -11.70 -6.99 26.22
CA GLY A 17 -12.78 -6.99 27.19
C GLY A 17 -12.19 -7.38 28.54
N LEU A 18 -11.43 -6.48 29.18
CA LEU A 18 -11.11 -6.44 30.62
C LEU A 18 -10.32 -5.15 30.93
N PRO A 19 -10.63 -4.43 32.02
CA PRO A 19 -9.81 -3.33 32.51
C PRO A 19 -8.67 -3.89 33.36
N HIS A 20 -7.43 -3.48 33.09
CA HIS A 20 -6.41 -3.12 34.09
C HIS A 20 -5.11 -2.81 33.34
N CYS A 21 -4.71 -1.53 33.42
CA CYS A 21 -3.48 -1.02 32.86
C CYS A 21 -2.36 -1.29 33.87
N GLU A 22 -1.79 -2.50 33.86
CA GLU A 22 -0.50 -2.73 34.49
C GLU A 22 0.60 -2.28 33.51
N CYS A 23 1.30 -1.21 33.87
CA CYS A 23 2.54 -0.77 33.23
C CYS A 23 3.64 -1.82 33.45
N THR A 24 3.50 -2.96 32.79
CA THR A 24 4.53 -3.99 32.73
C THR A 24 5.66 -3.42 31.88
N ALA A 25 6.88 -3.42 32.40
CA ALA A 25 8.06 -2.94 31.67
C ALA A 25 8.06 -3.53 30.26
N MET A 26 8.13 -2.66 29.23
CA MET A 26 8.19 -3.06 27.82
C MET A 26 9.46 -3.86 27.55
N GLY A 27 9.42 -5.16 27.84
CA GLY A 27 10.39 -6.11 27.30
C GLY A 27 10.18 -6.12 25.79
N LEU A 28 11.12 -5.54 25.04
CA LEU A 28 11.14 -5.63 23.59
C LEU A 28 11.26 -7.10 23.21
N GLN A 29 10.13 -7.77 22.96
CA GLN A 29 10.14 -9.13 22.44
C GLN A 29 10.58 -9.08 20.98
N PHE A 30 11.71 -9.71 20.68
CA PHE A 30 12.12 -9.89 19.30
C PHE A 30 11.08 -10.76 18.57
N PRO A 31 10.73 -10.43 17.31
CA PRO A 31 9.82 -11.25 16.54
C PRO A 31 10.36 -12.68 16.37
N GLU A 32 9.47 -13.67 16.30
CA GLU A 32 9.86 -15.05 15.99
C GLU A 32 10.65 -15.12 14.69
N THR A 33 11.63 -16.03 14.59
CA THR A 33 12.46 -16.19 13.39
C THR A 33 11.63 -16.47 12.14
N SER A 34 10.52 -17.22 12.28
CA SER A 34 9.54 -17.49 11.22
C SER A 34 8.98 -16.20 10.61
N VAL A 35 8.65 -15.22 11.45
CA VAL A 35 8.11 -13.90 11.07
C VAL A 35 9.19 -13.04 10.45
N ILE A 36 10.41 -13.07 10.99
CA ILE A 36 11.56 -12.35 10.42
C ILE A 36 11.84 -12.86 9.00
N VAL A 37 11.81 -14.18 8.77
CA VAL A 37 12.03 -14.76 7.44
C VAL A 37 10.86 -14.48 6.50
N ALA A 38 9.62 -14.54 6.99
CA ALA A 38 8.45 -14.16 6.21
C ALA A 38 8.51 -12.69 5.73
N GLY A 39 8.86 -11.77 6.62
CA GLY A 39 9.04 -10.36 6.27
C GLY A 39 10.29 -10.11 5.42
N GLY A 40 11.40 -10.77 5.75
CA GLY A 40 12.72 -10.57 5.15
C GLY A 40 12.88 -11.17 3.75
N VAL A 41 12.18 -12.26 3.46
CA VAL A 41 12.25 -12.97 2.16
C VAL A 41 10.91 -12.89 1.44
N GLY A 42 9.83 -13.23 2.14
CA GLY A 42 8.48 -13.21 1.58
C GLY A 42 8.03 -11.80 1.19
N GLY A 43 8.34 -10.80 2.01
CA GLY A 43 8.05 -9.40 1.75
C GLY A 43 8.59 -8.90 0.40
N PRO A 44 9.93 -8.90 0.19
CA PRO A 44 10.54 -8.53 -1.08
C PRO A 44 10.02 -9.33 -2.28
N LEU A 45 9.86 -10.65 -2.14
CA LEU A 45 9.37 -11.51 -3.22
C LEU A 45 7.95 -11.12 -3.66
N VAL A 46 7.06 -10.89 -2.70
CA VAL A 46 5.68 -10.49 -2.96
C VAL A 46 5.63 -9.09 -3.57
N TYR A 47 6.36 -8.12 -3.00
CA TYR A 47 6.48 -6.77 -3.55
C TYR A 47 6.95 -6.77 -5.01
N PHE A 48 7.98 -7.58 -5.31
CA PHE A 48 8.48 -7.71 -6.67
C PHE A 48 7.41 -8.32 -7.57
N SER A 49 6.77 -9.41 -7.14
CA SER A 49 5.75 -10.14 -7.92
C SER A 49 4.59 -9.24 -8.35
N VAL A 50 4.14 -8.32 -7.51
CA VAL A 50 3.03 -7.41 -7.81
C VAL A 50 3.45 -6.11 -8.53
N THR A 51 4.72 -5.98 -8.94
CA THR A 51 5.22 -4.80 -9.67
C THR A 51 4.39 -4.46 -10.91
N PRO A 52 3.92 -5.42 -11.75
CA PRO A 52 3.11 -5.07 -12.90
C PRO A 52 1.82 -4.31 -12.56
N PHE A 53 1.16 -4.65 -11.45
CA PHE A 53 -0.03 -3.96 -10.97
C PHE A 53 0.29 -2.51 -10.54
N ARG A 54 1.41 -2.32 -9.86
CA ARG A 54 1.91 -1.00 -9.44
C ARG A 54 2.29 -0.13 -10.65
N ASN A 55 2.97 -0.71 -11.63
CA ASN A 55 3.33 -0.03 -12.87
C ASN A 55 2.08 0.37 -13.65
N ALA A 56 1.06 -0.50 -13.72
CA ALA A 56 -0.22 -0.17 -14.35
C ALA A 56 -0.91 1.02 -13.66
N CYS A 57 -0.93 1.07 -12.31
CA CYS A 57 -1.46 2.21 -11.57
C CYS A 57 -0.70 3.51 -11.89
N THR A 58 0.62 3.44 -12.00
CA THR A 58 1.47 4.57 -12.38
C THR A 58 1.14 5.09 -13.78
N LEU A 59 0.96 4.18 -14.75
CA LEU A 59 0.55 4.56 -16.10
C LEU A 59 -0.85 5.17 -16.12
N GLY A 60 -1.78 4.69 -15.28
CA GLY A 60 -3.12 5.26 -15.13
C GLY A 60 -3.12 6.73 -14.71
N ALA A 61 -2.12 7.16 -13.93
CA ALA A 61 -1.97 8.55 -13.49
C ALA A 61 -1.57 9.51 -14.63
N THR A 62 -1.11 8.98 -15.76
CA THR A 62 -0.62 9.76 -16.91
C THR A 62 -1.39 9.46 -18.19
N SER A 63 -2.44 8.64 -18.11
CA SER A 63 -3.21 8.19 -19.27
C SER A 63 -4.70 8.08 -18.90
N PRO A 64 -5.37 9.23 -18.68
CA PRO A 64 -6.76 9.28 -18.22
C PRO A 64 -7.73 8.51 -19.13
N SER A 65 -7.49 8.51 -20.44
CA SER A 65 -8.36 7.84 -21.42
C SER A 65 -8.14 6.33 -21.56
N ALA A 66 -7.07 5.77 -20.98
CA ALA A 66 -6.76 4.35 -21.15
C ALA A 66 -7.67 3.46 -20.27
N SER A 67 -8.16 2.36 -20.83
CA SER A 67 -8.85 1.33 -20.06
C SER A 67 -7.88 0.56 -19.16
N MET A 68 -8.39 -0.08 -18.10
CA MET A 68 -7.59 -0.93 -17.20
C MET A 68 -6.79 -1.98 -17.96
N MET A 69 -7.43 -2.70 -18.90
CA MET A 69 -6.76 -3.73 -19.69
C MET A 69 -5.69 -3.15 -20.62
N SER A 70 -5.93 -1.96 -21.18
CA SER A 70 -4.92 -1.26 -21.99
C SER A 70 -3.70 -0.90 -21.15
N LEU A 71 -3.89 -0.43 -19.92
CA LEU A 71 -2.77 -0.12 -19.00
C LEU A 71 -1.95 -1.37 -18.66
N TYR A 72 -2.60 -2.50 -18.34
CA TYR A 72 -1.87 -3.76 -18.11
C TYR A 72 -1.11 -4.23 -19.35
N ARG A 73 -1.71 -4.14 -20.55
CA ARG A 73 -1.00 -4.47 -21.79
C ARG A 73 0.21 -3.57 -22.05
N GLN A 74 0.09 -2.27 -21.76
CA GLN A 74 1.18 -1.31 -21.89
C GLN A 74 2.34 -1.60 -20.93
N VAL A 75 2.08 -2.13 -19.73
CA VAL A 75 3.15 -2.55 -18.80
C VAL A 75 4.04 -3.64 -19.42
N PHE A 76 3.50 -4.47 -20.31
CA PHE A 76 4.21 -5.55 -20.97
C PHE A 76 4.52 -5.29 -22.46
N SER A 77 4.31 -4.06 -22.97
CA SER A 77 4.46 -3.79 -24.41
C SER A 77 5.91 -3.92 -24.91
N GLY A 78 6.90 -3.78 -24.01
CA GLY A 78 8.31 -4.02 -24.29
C GLY A 78 8.78 -5.46 -24.03
N GLY A 79 7.86 -6.40 -23.76
CA GLY A 79 8.15 -7.79 -23.42
C GLY A 79 7.83 -8.15 -21.96
N LEU A 80 7.78 -9.45 -21.65
CA LEU A 80 7.34 -9.97 -20.35
C LEU A 80 8.17 -9.41 -19.19
N ALA A 81 9.50 -9.42 -19.31
CA ALA A 81 10.40 -8.92 -18.27
C ALA A 81 10.21 -7.42 -17.97
N ARG A 82 9.76 -6.62 -18.95
CA ARG A 82 9.54 -5.18 -18.77
C ARG A 82 8.41 -4.86 -17.81
N GLY A 83 7.50 -5.81 -17.56
CA GLY A 83 6.44 -5.62 -16.56
C GLY A 83 6.96 -5.37 -15.15
N TRP A 84 8.19 -5.81 -14.86
CA TRP A 84 8.86 -5.64 -13.56
C TRP A 84 9.82 -4.46 -13.51
N THR A 85 9.77 -3.56 -14.49
CA THR A 85 10.65 -2.38 -14.56
C THR A 85 10.60 -1.59 -13.24
N GLY A 86 11.78 -1.41 -12.63
CA GLY A 86 11.94 -0.68 -11.36
C GLY A 86 11.43 -1.41 -10.11
N GLY A 87 10.87 -2.62 -10.22
CA GLY A 87 10.28 -3.36 -9.10
C GLY A 87 11.27 -3.74 -8.00
N ILE A 88 12.56 -3.88 -8.36
CA ILE A 88 13.62 -4.26 -7.42
C ILE A 88 13.79 -3.22 -6.29
N TYR A 89 13.63 -1.93 -6.59
CA TYR A 89 13.86 -0.86 -5.62
C TYR A 89 12.90 -0.96 -4.43
N PRO A 90 11.56 -0.89 -4.60
CA PRO A 90 10.66 -1.03 -3.46
C PRO A 90 10.76 -2.41 -2.79
N SER A 91 11.15 -3.44 -3.52
CA SER A 91 11.34 -4.79 -2.97
C SER A 91 12.50 -4.85 -1.97
N MET A 92 13.63 -4.18 -2.26
CA MET A 92 14.77 -4.11 -1.33
C MET A 92 14.41 -3.41 -0.02
N PHE A 93 13.53 -2.41 -0.09
CA PHE A 93 13.06 -1.65 1.08
C PHE A 93 11.83 -2.28 1.75
N ALA A 94 11.32 -3.42 1.26
CA ALA A 94 10.17 -4.08 1.86
C ALA A 94 10.47 -4.57 3.29
N CYS A 95 11.66 -5.14 3.54
CA CYS A 95 12.04 -5.64 4.87
C CYS A 95 11.94 -4.57 5.98
N PRO A 96 12.62 -3.41 5.87
CA PRO A 96 12.48 -2.36 6.87
C PRO A 96 11.05 -1.80 6.96
N THR A 97 10.28 -1.80 5.86
CA THR A 97 8.86 -1.44 5.89
C THR A 97 8.03 -2.39 6.74
N PHE A 98 8.24 -3.70 6.63
CA PHE A 98 7.54 -4.66 7.48
C PHE A 98 7.89 -4.43 8.96
N ILE A 99 9.15 -4.13 9.30
CA ILE A 99 9.52 -3.75 10.68
C ILE A 99 8.72 -2.52 11.17
N SER A 100 8.56 -1.52 10.29
CA SER A 100 7.77 -0.31 10.57
C SER A 100 6.28 -0.62 10.82
N LEU A 101 5.70 -1.53 10.04
CA LEU A 101 4.26 -1.86 10.10
C LEU A 101 3.92 -2.89 11.20
N GLY A 102 4.90 -3.67 11.66
CA GLY A 102 4.76 -4.66 12.73
C GLY A 102 5.27 -4.12 14.06
N PRO A 103 6.48 -4.48 14.52
CA PRO A 103 7.00 -4.11 15.84
C PRO A 103 6.95 -2.62 16.16
N ALA A 104 7.36 -1.75 15.23
CA ALA A 104 7.38 -0.31 15.49
C ALA A 104 5.96 0.25 15.66
N TYR A 105 4.98 -0.24 14.89
CA TYR A 105 3.58 0.14 15.05
C TYR A 105 3.06 -0.19 16.46
N HIS A 106 3.38 -1.38 16.98
CA HIS A 106 2.98 -1.76 18.34
C HIS A 106 3.62 -0.86 19.40
N ALA A 107 4.92 -0.58 19.29
CA ALA A 107 5.59 0.38 20.17
C ALA A 107 4.95 1.78 20.10
N PHE A 108 4.61 2.27 18.90
CA PHE A 108 3.91 3.56 18.76
C PHE A 108 2.48 3.52 19.32
N LYS A 109 1.80 2.37 19.23
CA LYS A 109 0.44 2.19 19.77
C LYS A 109 0.45 2.25 21.28
N ASP A 110 1.43 1.63 21.92
CA ASP A 110 1.54 1.62 23.38
C ASP A 110 1.86 3.03 23.91
N LEU A 111 2.62 3.84 23.15
CA LEU A 111 2.98 5.20 23.53
C LEU A 111 1.91 6.26 23.20
N PHE A 112 1.23 6.15 22.06
CA PHE A 112 0.40 7.23 21.49
C PHE A 112 -1.03 6.80 21.13
N GLY A 113 -1.41 5.55 21.43
CA GLY A 113 -2.67 4.97 21.01
C GLY A 113 -2.73 4.65 19.50
N VAL A 114 -3.84 4.05 19.07
CA VAL A 114 -4.03 3.59 17.68
C VAL A 114 -3.87 4.72 16.65
N PRO A 115 -4.49 5.92 16.81
CA PRO A 115 -4.35 6.98 15.81
C PRO A 115 -2.91 7.49 15.67
N GLY A 116 -2.22 7.69 16.80
CA GLY A 116 -0.81 8.12 16.81
C GLY A 116 0.10 7.08 16.14
N ALA A 117 -0.12 5.80 16.42
CA ALA A 117 0.61 4.71 15.79
C ALA A 117 0.42 4.64 14.28
N VAL A 118 -0.81 4.82 13.79
CA VAL A 118 -1.10 4.86 12.35
C VAL A 118 -0.30 5.98 11.67
N VAL A 119 -0.28 7.17 12.25
CA VAL A 119 0.46 8.32 11.69
C VAL A 119 1.97 8.07 11.71
N LEU A 120 2.53 7.69 12.87
CA LEU A 120 3.98 7.49 13.03
C LEU A 120 4.51 6.33 12.19
N ALA A 121 3.79 5.20 12.15
CA ALA A 121 4.16 4.08 11.29
C ALA A 121 4.12 4.46 9.80
N SER A 122 3.12 5.23 9.38
CA SER A 122 2.98 5.67 7.98
C SER A 122 4.04 6.68 7.56
N CYS A 123 4.44 7.58 8.48
CA CYS A 123 5.58 8.47 8.27
C CYS A 123 6.89 7.69 8.15
N THR A 124 7.12 6.72 9.04
CA THR A 124 8.31 5.86 9.02
C THR A 124 8.39 5.05 7.74
N GLU A 125 7.29 4.39 7.36
CA GLU A 125 7.16 3.68 6.09
C GLU A 125 7.43 4.61 4.89
N SER A 126 6.92 5.85 4.91
CA SER A 126 7.17 6.80 3.83
C SER A 126 8.64 7.22 3.74
N MET A 127 9.33 7.40 4.86
CA MET A 127 10.76 7.69 4.86
C MET A 127 11.58 6.53 4.27
N ILE A 128 11.11 5.30 4.42
CA ILE A 128 11.77 4.12 3.87
C ILE A 128 11.47 3.97 2.37
N LEU A 129 10.19 4.06 1.98
CA LEU A 129 9.75 3.67 0.65
C LEU A 129 9.65 4.81 -0.37
N PHE A 130 9.54 6.07 0.05
CA PHE A 130 9.24 7.17 -0.87
C PHE A 130 10.22 7.23 -2.05
N GLY A 131 11.53 7.16 -1.78
CA GLY A 131 12.54 7.21 -2.83
C GLY A 131 12.43 6.03 -3.80
N ALA A 132 12.24 4.84 -3.25
CA ALA A 132 12.16 3.60 -4.01
C ALA A 132 10.91 3.52 -4.90
N GLU A 133 9.74 3.94 -4.38
CA GLU A 133 8.51 4.00 -5.16
C GLU A 133 8.55 5.08 -6.23
N THR A 134 9.14 6.24 -5.90
CA THR A 134 9.33 7.34 -6.85
C THR A 134 10.24 6.91 -8.00
N CYS A 135 11.34 6.22 -7.69
CA CYS A 135 12.25 5.63 -8.67
C CYS A 135 11.51 4.65 -9.58
N ASN A 136 10.79 3.68 -9.01
CA ASN A 136 10.00 2.70 -9.76
C ASN A 136 8.96 3.38 -10.68
N ALA A 137 8.19 4.34 -10.16
CA ALA A 137 7.18 5.04 -10.94
C ALA A 137 7.77 5.82 -12.13
N GLN A 138 8.90 6.51 -11.91
CA GLN A 138 9.59 7.23 -12.98
C GLN A 138 10.19 6.29 -14.02
N MET A 139 10.75 5.15 -13.60
CA MET A 139 11.23 4.13 -14.54
C MET A 139 10.09 3.53 -15.37
N ALA A 140 8.95 3.21 -14.76
CA ALA A 140 7.78 2.68 -15.46
C ALA A 140 7.25 3.69 -16.51
N LYS A 141 7.21 4.99 -16.17
CA LYS A 141 6.86 6.03 -17.16
C LYS A 141 7.93 6.18 -18.24
N ASN A 142 9.21 6.17 -17.88
CA ASN A 142 10.30 6.32 -18.84
C ASN A 142 10.40 5.11 -19.79
N GLU A 143 9.98 3.92 -19.36
CA GLU A 143 9.84 2.75 -20.23
C GLU A 143 8.77 2.96 -21.30
N LYS A 144 7.61 3.51 -20.91
CA LYS A 144 6.52 3.82 -21.85
C LYS A 144 6.86 5.00 -22.77
N ALA A 145 7.54 6.02 -22.24
CA ALA A 145 7.91 7.24 -22.95
C ALA A 145 9.40 7.54 -22.72
N PRO A 146 10.31 6.87 -23.46
CA PRO A 146 11.74 7.05 -23.32
C PRO A 146 12.17 8.52 -23.43
N GLY A 147 12.99 8.97 -22.49
CA GLY A 147 13.51 10.33 -22.44
C GLY A 147 12.66 11.31 -21.62
N THR A 148 11.52 10.88 -21.07
CA THR A 148 10.72 11.69 -20.13
C THR A 148 11.58 12.18 -18.95
N PHE A 149 12.45 11.31 -18.42
CA PHE A 149 13.35 11.64 -17.33
C PHE A 149 14.80 11.48 -17.76
N LYS A 150 15.56 12.59 -17.77
CA LYS A 150 17.03 12.55 -17.92
C LYS A 150 17.71 11.96 -16.68
N SER A 151 17.15 12.21 -15.50
CA SER A 151 17.62 11.65 -14.22
C SER A 151 16.43 11.14 -13.42
N ILE A 152 16.46 9.84 -13.11
CA ILE A 152 15.51 9.19 -12.22
C ILE A 152 15.81 9.58 -10.77
N HIS A 153 14.77 9.69 -9.95
CA HIS A 153 14.90 9.95 -8.52
C HIS A 153 15.67 8.82 -7.83
N PRO A 154 16.74 9.11 -7.06
CA PRO A 154 17.49 8.05 -6.39
C PRO A 154 16.62 7.27 -5.40
N SER A 155 16.69 5.93 -5.45
CA SER A 155 15.83 5.05 -4.64
C SER A 155 16.02 5.22 -3.13
N TYR A 156 17.22 5.59 -2.69
CA TYR A 156 17.56 5.80 -1.28
C TYR A 156 17.23 7.22 -0.77
N LYS A 157 16.76 8.13 -1.63
CA LYS A 157 16.49 9.53 -1.25
C LYS A 157 15.07 9.66 -0.72
N PRO A 158 14.86 9.89 0.60
CA PRO A 158 13.54 9.76 1.23
C PRO A 158 12.69 11.03 1.14
N PHE A 159 13.14 12.04 0.38
CA PHE A 159 12.48 13.33 0.25
C PHE A 159 12.44 13.81 -1.19
N GLY A 160 11.35 14.49 -1.55
CA GLY A 160 11.13 15.03 -2.88
C GLY A 160 9.69 15.49 -3.09
N PRO A 161 9.37 15.97 -4.30
CA PRO A 161 8.00 16.33 -4.67
C PRO A 161 7.04 15.15 -4.47
N GLY A 162 5.92 15.39 -3.80
CA GLY A 162 4.91 14.36 -3.55
C GLY A 162 5.08 13.59 -2.24
N LEU A 163 6.12 13.84 -1.43
CA LEU A 163 6.30 13.15 -0.13
C LEU A 163 5.08 13.29 0.79
N GLY A 164 4.51 14.50 0.92
CA GLY A 164 3.31 14.69 1.74
C GLY A 164 2.09 13.91 1.24
N ILE A 165 1.97 13.75 -0.08
CA ILE A 165 0.89 12.96 -0.72
C ILE A 165 1.11 11.48 -0.45
N HIS A 166 2.36 11.03 -0.51
CA HIS A 166 2.77 9.67 -0.17
C HIS A 166 2.48 9.34 1.30
N ILE A 167 2.81 10.24 2.23
CA ILE A 167 2.48 10.08 3.66
C ILE A 167 0.97 9.99 3.85
N GLY A 168 0.20 10.92 3.27
CA GLY A 168 -1.26 10.89 3.37
C GLY A 168 -1.87 9.58 2.83
N ARG A 169 -1.34 9.09 1.71
CA ARG A 169 -1.72 7.78 1.14
C ARG A 169 -1.43 6.64 2.11
N ASN A 170 -0.26 6.61 2.74
CA ASN A 170 0.12 5.56 3.67
C ASN A 170 -0.68 5.63 4.98
N ILE A 171 -1.02 6.82 5.47
CA ILE A 171 -1.92 7.00 6.62
C ILE A 171 -3.27 6.33 6.34
N LEU A 172 -3.87 6.60 5.18
CA LEU A 172 -5.13 5.99 4.78
C LEU A 172 -5.02 4.47 4.58
N ALA A 173 -3.89 3.99 4.03
CA ALA A 173 -3.62 2.57 3.87
C ALA A 173 -3.52 1.85 5.22
N THR A 174 -2.71 2.38 6.13
CA THR A 174 -2.50 1.85 7.48
C THR A 174 -3.77 1.94 8.32
N ALA A 175 -4.54 3.02 8.20
CA ALA A 175 -5.87 3.12 8.82
C ALA A 175 -6.81 2.03 8.30
N GLY A 176 -6.74 1.68 7.02
CA GLY A 176 -7.41 0.52 6.45
C GLY A 176 -7.17 -0.77 7.22
N LEU A 177 -5.90 -1.13 7.33
CA LEU A 177 -5.46 -2.33 8.02
C LEU A 177 -5.79 -2.33 9.51
N ARG A 178 -5.63 -1.17 10.17
CA ARG A 178 -5.64 -1.09 11.64
C ARG A 178 -6.95 -0.60 12.24
N VAL A 179 -7.83 0.01 11.44
CA VAL A 179 -9.10 0.61 11.88
C VAL A 179 -10.29 0.01 11.15
N PHE A 180 -10.20 -0.26 9.84
CA PHE A 180 -11.36 -0.70 9.05
C PHE A 180 -11.55 -2.22 8.98
N CYS A 181 -10.50 -3.03 9.09
CA CYS A 181 -10.62 -4.50 9.06
C CYS A 181 -11.51 -5.06 10.18
N MET A 182 -11.46 -4.49 11.40
CA MET A 182 -12.27 -4.97 12.53
C MET A 182 -13.78 -4.81 12.30
N PRO A 183 -14.30 -3.60 11.95
CA PRO A 183 -15.71 -3.45 11.59
C PRO A 183 -16.16 -4.39 10.46
N CYS A 184 -15.34 -4.56 9.42
CA CYS A 184 -15.66 -5.46 8.30
C CYS A 184 -15.77 -6.92 8.76
N THR A 185 -14.83 -7.38 9.59
CA THR A 185 -14.85 -8.74 10.16
C THR A 185 -16.09 -8.94 11.03
N TRP A 186 -16.39 -7.99 11.91
CA TRP A 186 -17.56 -8.05 12.79
C TRP A 186 -18.88 -8.16 12.00
N VAL A 187 -19.05 -7.37 10.94
CA VAL A 187 -20.24 -7.45 10.07
C VAL A 187 -20.36 -8.83 9.43
N LEU A 188 -19.26 -9.39 8.94
CA LEU A 188 -19.26 -10.70 8.28
C LEU A 188 -19.52 -11.84 9.26
N GLU A 189 -18.93 -11.80 10.45
CA GLU A 189 -19.19 -12.78 11.50
C GLU A 189 -20.65 -12.74 11.95
N LYS A 190 -21.21 -11.54 12.10
CA LYS A 190 -22.63 -11.35 12.42
C LYS A 190 -23.54 -11.89 11.31
N ALA A 191 -23.19 -11.68 10.05
CA ALA A 191 -23.96 -12.17 8.91
C ALA A 191 -23.84 -13.70 8.74
N ALA A 192 -22.67 -14.27 8.99
CA ALA A 192 -22.41 -15.71 8.89
C ALA A 192 -22.88 -16.51 10.10
N GLY A 193 -23.17 -15.84 11.23
CA GLY A 193 -23.56 -16.47 12.50
C GLY A 193 -22.44 -17.28 13.17
N THR A 194 -21.23 -17.27 12.62
CA THR A 194 -20.06 -17.98 13.15
C THR A 194 -18.80 -17.15 12.93
N SER A 195 -17.85 -17.22 13.87
CA SER A 195 -16.50 -16.70 13.71
C SER A 195 -15.57 -17.84 13.33
N ASN A 196 -14.93 -17.75 12.17
CA ASN A 196 -13.97 -18.74 11.69
C ASN A 196 -12.90 -18.07 10.80
N HIS A 197 -11.89 -18.83 10.38
CA HIS A 197 -10.80 -18.29 9.56
C HIS A 197 -11.25 -17.67 8.22
N LEU A 198 -12.36 -18.12 7.64
CA LEU A 198 -12.89 -17.57 6.39
C LEU A 198 -13.59 -16.23 6.61
N THR A 199 -14.32 -16.05 7.73
CA THR A 199 -14.94 -14.76 8.05
C THR A 199 -13.90 -13.70 8.38
N THR A 200 -12.83 -14.06 9.10
CA THR A 200 -11.67 -13.18 9.33
C THR A 200 -10.98 -12.81 8.02
N LEU A 201 -10.68 -13.80 7.16
CA LEU A 201 -10.05 -13.55 5.86
C LEU A 201 -10.93 -12.66 4.97
N GLY A 202 -12.24 -12.88 4.96
CA GLY A 202 -13.20 -12.04 4.23
C GLY A 202 -13.26 -10.60 4.78
N GLY A 203 -13.14 -10.43 6.09
CA GLY A 203 -13.07 -9.14 6.75
C GLY A 203 -11.80 -8.38 6.41
N ASP A 204 -10.65 -9.05 6.48
CA ASP A 204 -9.35 -8.51 6.07
C ASP A 204 -9.36 -8.11 4.59
N PHE A 205 -9.88 -8.97 3.72
CA PHE A 205 -10.00 -8.68 2.29
C PHE A 205 -10.89 -7.46 2.04
N SER A 206 -12.07 -7.41 2.65
CA SER A 206 -13.03 -6.31 2.49
C SER A 206 -12.49 -4.99 3.02
N GLY A 207 -11.86 -5.00 4.20
CA GLY A 207 -11.21 -3.82 4.77
C GLY A 207 -10.08 -3.29 3.89
N ASN A 208 -9.29 -4.19 3.29
CA ASN A 208 -8.24 -3.83 2.34
C ASN A 208 -8.80 -3.27 1.03
N VAL A 209 -9.89 -3.82 0.49
CA VAL A 209 -10.56 -3.26 -0.69
C VAL A 209 -11.09 -1.86 -0.39
N PHE A 210 -11.74 -1.66 0.76
CA PHE A 210 -12.25 -0.35 1.15
C PHE A 210 -11.11 0.68 1.30
N SER A 211 -10.03 0.31 1.99
CA SER A 211 -8.84 1.15 2.11
C SER A 211 -8.17 1.43 0.76
N ALA A 212 -8.09 0.43 -0.12
CA ALA A 212 -7.57 0.60 -1.46
C ALA A 212 -8.40 1.63 -2.25
N CYS A 213 -9.73 1.56 -2.16
CA CYS A 213 -10.62 2.53 -2.77
C CYS A 213 -10.41 3.95 -2.23
N LEU A 214 -10.29 4.11 -0.90
CA LEU A 214 -10.01 5.41 -0.28
C LEU A 214 -8.65 5.99 -0.66
N THR A 215 -7.64 5.11 -0.84
CA THR A 215 -6.28 5.54 -1.21
C THR A 215 -6.12 5.79 -2.70
N ALA A 216 -7.01 5.30 -3.57
CA ALA A 216 -6.84 5.38 -5.02
C ALA A 216 -6.70 6.84 -5.54
N PRO A 217 -7.53 7.82 -5.13
CA PRO A 217 -7.39 9.19 -5.61
C PRO A 217 -6.06 9.82 -5.17
N VAL A 218 -5.63 9.57 -3.92
CA VAL A 218 -4.37 10.06 -3.38
C VAL A 218 -3.17 9.38 -4.06
N HIS A 219 -3.28 8.10 -4.37
CA HIS A 219 -2.28 7.34 -5.10
C HIS A 219 -2.11 7.84 -6.55
N GLN A 220 -3.22 8.12 -7.25
CA GLN A 220 -3.18 8.71 -8.59
C GLN A 220 -2.56 10.10 -8.57
N LEU A 221 -2.91 10.92 -7.58
CA LEU A 221 -2.30 12.25 -7.41
C LEU A 221 -0.80 12.18 -7.12
N TYR A 222 -0.38 11.22 -6.29
CA TYR A 222 1.04 10.94 -6.05
C TYR A 222 1.73 10.54 -7.35
N GLY A 223 1.17 9.58 -8.09
CA GLY A 223 1.68 9.11 -9.38
C GLY A 223 1.85 10.26 -10.37
N PHE A 224 0.83 11.11 -10.55
CA PHE A 224 0.90 12.31 -11.38
C PHE A 224 2.03 13.24 -10.91
N THR A 225 2.13 13.49 -9.60
CA THR A 225 3.11 14.41 -9.03
C THR A 225 4.55 13.96 -9.27
N VAL A 226 4.85 12.67 -9.05
CA VAL A 226 6.21 12.14 -9.18
C VAL A 226 6.60 11.83 -10.61
N THR A 227 5.62 11.64 -11.49
CA THR A 227 5.86 11.29 -12.89
C THR A 227 5.69 12.47 -13.86
N THR A 228 5.38 13.69 -13.41
CA THR A 228 5.26 14.88 -14.28
C THR A 228 6.43 15.83 -14.02
N PRO A 229 7.54 15.76 -14.79
CA PRO A 229 8.75 16.53 -14.52
C PRO A 229 8.52 18.05 -14.55
N GLU A 230 7.59 18.52 -15.39
CA GLU A 230 7.24 19.94 -15.54
C GLU A 230 6.77 20.56 -14.22
N LEU A 231 6.13 19.75 -13.34
CA LEU A 231 5.72 20.24 -12.02
C LEU A 231 6.91 20.70 -11.17
N ARG A 232 8.12 20.19 -11.40
CA ARG A 232 9.31 20.57 -10.61
C ARG A 232 9.71 22.03 -10.80
N GLU A 233 9.41 22.59 -11.96
CA GLU A 233 9.78 23.95 -12.36
C GLU A 233 8.72 24.99 -11.95
N LEU A 234 7.52 24.53 -11.60
CA LEU A 234 6.42 25.40 -11.21
C LEU A 234 6.53 25.87 -9.76
N SER A 235 6.04 27.09 -9.50
CA SER A 235 5.88 27.61 -8.14
C SER A 235 4.95 26.73 -7.30
N GLY A 236 5.04 26.81 -5.97
CA GLY A 236 4.20 25.98 -5.09
C GLY A 236 2.70 26.19 -5.28
N ALA A 237 2.26 27.41 -5.57
CA ALA A 237 0.85 27.72 -5.85
C ALA A 237 0.41 27.11 -7.19
N GLU A 238 1.24 27.24 -8.22
CA GLU A 238 0.96 26.69 -9.54
C GLU A 238 0.94 25.16 -9.53
N LYS A 239 1.88 24.53 -8.81
CA LYS A 239 1.87 23.08 -8.60
C LYS A 239 0.58 22.62 -7.94
N ARG A 240 0.09 23.31 -6.89
CA ARG A 240 -1.21 23.01 -6.26
C ARG A 240 -2.37 23.16 -7.25
N ARG A 241 -2.37 24.23 -8.03
CA ARG A 241 -3.40 24.45 -9.08
C ARG A 241 -3.42 23.30 -10.07
N ARG A 242 -2.26 22.89 -10.58
CA ARG A 242 -2.12 21.75 -11.52
C ARG A 242 -2.54 20.41 -10.91
N MET A 243 -2.20 20.17 -9.65
CA MET A 243 -2.64 18.97 -8.92
C MET A 243 -4.17 18.92 -8.75
N VAL A 244 -4.80 20.04 -8.40
CA VAL A 244 -6.27 20.13 -8.30
C VAL A 244 -6.92 19.96 -9.67
N GLN A 245 -6.35 20.59 -10.71
CA GLN A 245 -6.82 20.45 -12.09
C GLN A 245 -6.74 18.98 -12.55
N PHE A 246 -5.62 18.29 -12.31
CA PHE A 246 -5.47 16.87 -12.58
C PHE A 246 -6.60 16.05 -11.94
N MET A 247 -6.91 16.27 -10.66
CA MET A 247 -7.97 15.53 -9.97
C MET A 247 -9.36 15.79 -10.58
N LYS A 248 -9.62 17.04 -11.00
CA LYS A 248 -10.87 17.39 -11.68
C LYS A 248 -10.95 16.70 -13.04
N GLU A 249 -9.91 16.78 -13.85
CA GLU A 249 -9.89 16.18 -15.19
C GLU A 249 -9.93 14.64 -15.15
N GLN A 250 -9.29 14.03 -14.13
CA GLN A 250 -9.28 12.58 -13.96
C GLN A 250 -10.67 12.05 -13.57
N TYR A 251 -11.38 12.74 -12.67
CA TYR A 251 -12.56 12.19 -12.00
C TYR A 251 -13.88 12.88 -12.29
N LEU A 252 -13.87 14.07 -12.90
CA LEU A 252 -15.06 14.83 -13.23
C LEU A 252 -15.16 15.07 -14.73
N VAL A 253 -16.35 14.88 -15.28
CA VAL A 253 -16.68 15.17 -16.68
C VAL A 253 -17.86 16.13 -16.68
N THR A 254 -17.69 17.28 -17.33
CA THR A 254 -18.76 18.28 -17.47
C THR A 254 -19.24 18.30 -18.92
N GLU A 255 -20.47 17.84 -19.16
CA GLU A 255 -21.12 17.82 -20.47
C GLU A 255 -22.50 18.47 -20.36
N GLY A 256 -22.81 19.42 -21.24
CA GLY A 256 -24.11 20.11 -21.23
C GLY A 256 -24.46 20.81 -19.92
N GLY A 257 -23.47 21.33 -19.19
CA GLY A 257 -23.65 21.99 -17.89
C GLY A 257 -23.86 21.05 -16.69
N ARG A 258 -23.87 19.73 -16.89
CA ARG A 258 -23.94 18.73 -15.80
C ARG A 258 -22.57 18.13 -15.53
N THR A 259 -22.17 18.09 -14.26
CA THR A 259 -20.92 17.45 -13.83
C THR A 259 -21.22 16.04 -13.31
N ARG A 260 -20.56 15.03 -13.89
CA ARG A 260 -20.67 13.62 -13.51
C ARG A 260 -19.30 13.03 -13.17
N LEU A 261 -19.30 11.90 -12.46
CA LEU A 261 -18.08 11.13 -12.24
C LEU A 261 -17.59 10.52 -13.56
N SER A 262 -16.28 10.59 -13.79
CA SER A 262 -15.60 9.98 -14.93
C SER A 262 -15.65 8.45 -14.84
N SER A 263 -15.72 7.78 -16.00
CA SER A 263 -15.54 6.32 -16.11
C SER A 263 -14.16 5.85 -15.65
N THR A 264 -13.24 6.78 -15.43
CA THR A 264 -11.92 6.55 -14.81
C THR A 264 -12.02 6.18 -13.33
N VAL A 265 -13.05 6.63 -12.60
CA VAL A 265 -13.24 6.31 -11.18
C VAL A 265 -13.23 4.79 -10.94
N PRO A 266 -14.14 3.98 -11.53
CA PRO A 266 -14.13 2.54 -11.30
C PRO A 266 -12.84 1.86 -11.79
N ARG A 267 -12.20 2.38 -12.85
CA ARG A 267 -10.90 1.86 -13.32
C ARG A 267 -9.83 1.97 -12.22
N ASP A 268 -9.64 3.17 -11.69
CA ASP A 268 -8.56 3.44 -10.72
C ASP A 268 -8.84 2.76 -9.37
N LEU A 269 -10.11 2.68 -8.97
CA LEU A 269 -10.54 1.91 -7.78
C LEU A 269 -10.23 0.42 -7.95
N CYS A 270 -10.66 -0.20 -9.06
CA CYS A 270 -10.42 -1.62 -9.33
C CYS A 270 -8.93 -1.95 -9.45
N MET A 271 -8.14 -1.11 -10.13
CA MET A 271 -6.70 -1.33 -10.25
C MET A 271 -6.00 -1.24 -8.90
N ARG A 272 -6.37 -0.24 -8.08
CA ARG A 272 -5.81 -0.08 -6.74
C ARG A 272 -6.22 -1.23 -5.82
N ALA A 273 -7.49 -1.65 -5.85
CA ALA A 273 -7.99 -2.78 -5.09
C ALA A 273 -7.30 -4.09 -5.50
N ALA A 274 -7.16 -4.34 -6.81
CA ALA A 274 -6.44 -5.52 -7.31
C ALA A 274 -4.99 -5.54 -6.82
N TYR A 275 -4.27 -4.42 -6.94
CA TYR A 275 -2.90 -4.31 -6.44
C TYR A 275 -2.80 -4.60 -4.93
N VAL A 276 -3.59 -3.89 -4.12
CA VAL A 276 -3.53 -3.96 -2.66
C VAL A 276 -4.00 -5.33 -2.15
N ALA A 277 -5.12 -5.83 -2.66
CA ALA A 277 -5.66 -7.12 -2.25
C ALA A 277 -4.72 -8.27 -2.63
N THR A 278 -4.16 -8.27 -3.84
CA THR A 278 -3.18 -9.28 -4.25
C THR A 278 -1.92 -9.22 -3.39
N LEU A 279 -1.37 -8.02 -3.15
CA LEU A 279 -0.18 -7.84 -2.31
C LEU A 279 -0.39 -8.45 -0.91
N TYR A 280 -1.45 -8.04 -0.21
CA TYR A 280 -1.69 -8.52 1.15
C TYR A 280 -2.08 -9.99 1.21
N THR A 281 -2.86 -10.49 0.24
CA THR A 281 -3.24 -11.90 0.19
C THR A 281 -2.03 -12.80 -0.05
N MET A 282 -1.15 -12.41 -0.98
CA MET A 282 0.09 -13.15 -1.24
C MET A 282 1.00 -13.13 -0.01
N TYR A 283 1.21 -11.96 0.61
CA TYR A 283 2.05 -11.86 1.80
C TYR A 283 1.49 -12.67 2.97
N SER A 284 0.19 -12.56 3.27
CA SER A 284 -0.45 -13.32 4.35
C SER A 284 -0.36 -14.83 4.10
N THR A 285 -0.46 -15.27 2.85
CA THR A 285 -0.29 -16.69 2.49
C THR A 285 1.15 -17.16 2.75
N VAL A 286 2.15 -16.38 2.35
CA VAL A 286 3.57 -16.68 2.60
C VAL A 286 3.86 -16.73 4.09
N GLU A 287 3.43 -15.72 4.84
CA GLU A 287 3.62 -15.65 6.30
C GLU A 287 3.00 -16.86 7.01
N ARG A 288 1.71 -17.14 6.77
CA ARG A 288 1.01 -18.27 7.39
C ARG A 288 1.64 -19.62 7.03
N THR A 289 2.07 -19.78 5.78
CA THR A 289 2.72 -21.02 5.33
C THR A 289 4.06 -21.21 6.03
N LEU A 290 4.88 -20.16 6.09
CA LEU A 290 6.19 -20.19 6.75
C LEU A 290 6.06 -20.48 8.24
N ILE A 291 5.16 -19.78 8.95
CA ILE A 291 4.92 -20.03 10.38
C ILE A 291 4.46 -21.48 10.61
N ARG A 292 3.57 -22.02 9.75
CA ARG A 292 3.04 -23.37 9.90
C ARG A 292 4.10 -24.46 9.72
N ILE A 293 5.03 -24.29 8.79
CA ILE A 293 6.07 -25.27 8.48
C ILE A 293 7.36 -25.02 9.28
N TRP A 294 7.45 -23.91 10.01
CA TRP A 294 8.65 -23.54 10.74
C TRP A 294 8.98 -24.60 11.80
N PRO A 295 10.23 -25.09 11.89
CA PRO A 295 10.62 -26.02 12.94
C PRO A 295 10.33 -25.40 14.32
N LYS A 296 9.51 -26.09 15.11
CA LYS A 296 9.29 -25.74 16.52
C LYS A 296 10.53 -26.17 17.29
N ALA A 297 11.31 -25.20 17.74
CA ALA A 297 12.42 -25.43 18.66
C ALA A 297 11.89 -25.76 20.06
#